data_AF-A0A1G0WGX9-F1
#
_entry.id   AF-A0A1G0WGX9-F1
#
_cell.length_a   1.000
_cell.length_b   1.000
_cell.length_c   1.000
_cell.angle_alpha   90.00
_cell.angle_beta   90.00
_cell.angle_gamma   90.00
#
_symmetry.space_group_name_H-M   'P 1'
#
loop_
_entity.id
_entity.type
_entity.pdbx_description
1 polymer ?
#
loop_
_entity_poly.entity_id
_entity_poly.type
_entity_poly.pdbx_seq_one_letter_code
_entity_poly.pdbx_strand_id
1 'polypeptide(L)'
;MAENQITENDFNLFSQPDTELKSALDKMRESVGLLINALRSTESENAWLKNKVDELEKVYDQLKDKEKLEARVKELEINEQNITYVHQELSRKNHELNSKEEEIHKLKDNISMLESRIIELENELTTPAGAQATGISIEEVNQYKEAIESFKKVVEENELMLHNLNHRNEELQKSFNEAVKKSESLDAELISMRTFNDKILSELKDEQKNKLMYEAKNKLIDGLKEQLNSISSQSMEKENAIEELSNKYADLLEENKRMKVLIGDKEFYLKQAESLEEQVKTANNEMIIKNNQINELRKKLDEKNKIISDKEHEIGKLSEHLEEYKHQSEDTEETNTELSAFKEKYLETCNEIGALKAKNMVLEKKISEVNEEMRQRNEEKLLLNTKLETCIQRVEKMIGKN
;
A
#
# COMPACT_ATOMS: atom_id res chain seq x y z
N MET A 1 10.51 -36.81 40.46
CA MET A 1 10.86 -37.60 39.27
C MET A 1 9.60 -37.72 38.44
N ALA A 2 9.43 -36.85 37.45
CA ALA A 2 8.37 -36.95 36.46
C ALA A 2 9.09 -37.14 35.12
N GLU A 3 9.13 -38.40 34.67
CA GLU A 3 9.65 -38.76 33.35
C GLU A 3 8.64 -38.27 32.31
N ASN A 4 8.97 -37.15 31.66
CA ASN A 4 8.29 -36.77 30.42
C ASN A 4 8.70 -37.77 29.34
N GLN A 5 7.86 -38.78 29.15
CA GLN A 5 7.87 -39.64 27.98
C GLN A 5 7.57 -38.76 26.76
N ILE A 6 8.61 -38.42 26.00
CA ILE A 6 8.49 -37.89 24.66
C ILE A 6 7.90 -39.02 23.82
N THR A 7 6.59 -38.93 23.55
CA THR A 7 5.92 -39.89 22.68
C THR A 7 6.42 -39.72 21.25
N GLU A 8 6.53 -40.83 20.52
CA GLU A 8 7.01 -40.95 19.13
C GLU A 8 6.30 -40.03 18.11
N ASN A 9 5.21 -39.36 18.52
CA ASN A 9 4.50 -38.34 17.75
C ASN A 9 5.13 -36.94 17.79
N ASP A 10 6.02 -36.63 18.73
CA ASP A 10 6.66 -35.31 18.80
C ASP A 10 7.77 -35.13 17.74
N PHE A 11 8.20 -36.22 17.11
CA PHE A 11 9.12 -36.20 15.97
C PHE A 11 8.42 -36.00 14.61
N ASN A 12 7.08 -35.97 14.57
CA ASN A 12 6.31 -35.75 13.35
C ASN A 12 6.10 -34.26 12.98
N LEU A 13 6.71 -33.31 13.71
CA LEU A 13 6.69 -31.89 13.30
C LEU A 13 7.48 -31.61 12.00
N PHE A 14 8.40 -32.51 11.62
CA PHE A 14 9.21 -32.38 10.40
C PHE A 14 8.58 -33.05 9.16
N SER A 15 7.55 -33.88 9.36
CA SER A 15 6.88 -34.63 8.29
C SER A 15 5.58 -33.98 7.82
N GLN A 16 5.04 -32.99 8.55
CA GLN A 16 3.86 -32.25 8.07
C GLN A 16 4.17 -31.44 6.79
N PRO A 17 3.29 -31.44 5.78
CA PRO A 17 3.59 -30.83 4.48
C PRO A 17 3.73 -29.30 4.49
N ASP A 18 3.29 -28.58 5.53
CA ASP A 18 3.07 -27.11 5.44
C ASP A 18 3.52 -26.34 6.70
N THR A 19 4.68 -26.66 7.29
CA THR A 19 5.22 -25.86 8.41
C THR A 19 6.26 -24.86 7.92
N GLU A 20 6.24 -23.64 8.45
CA GLU A 20 7.26 -22.61 8.22
C GLU A 20 8.68 -23.15 8.50
N LEU A 21 8.80 -24.06 9.47
CA LEU A 21 10.05 -24.73 9.82
C LEU A 21 10.59 -25.58 8.67
N LYS A 22 9.72 -26.32 7.96
CA LYS A 22 10.11 -27.13 6.79
C LYS A 22 10.51 -26.25 5.61
N SER A 23 9.77 -25.17 5.36
CA SER A 23 10.15 -24.16 4.36
C SER A 23 11.51 -23.53 4.68
N ALA A 24 11.77 -23.20 5.95
CA ALA A 24 13.07 -22.67 6.39
C ALA A 24 14.19 -23.70 6.21
N LEU A 25 13.92 -24.98 6.49
CA LEU A 25 14.89 -26.07 6.33
C LEU A 25 15.22 -26.34 4.86
N ASP A 26 14.22 -26.28 3.97
CA ASP A 26 14.41 -26.42 2.54
C ASP A 26 15.21 -25.25 1.95
N LYS A 27 14.91 -24.00 2.35
CA LYS A 27 15.71 -22.82 1.98
C LYS A 27 17.16 -22.92 2.45
N MET A 28 17.37 -23.46 3.66
CA MET A 28 18.70 -23.67 4.23
C MET A 28 19.45 -24.76 3.47
N ARG A 29 18.78 -25.85 3.10
CA ARG A 29 19.34 -26.94 2.28
C ARG A 29 19.72 -26.45 0.89
N GLU A 30 18.90 -25.60 0.29
CA GLU A 30 19.17 -24.96 -1.00
C GLU A 30 20.38 -24.02 -0.92
N SER A 31 20.44 -23.20 0.13
CA SER A 31 21.57 -22.31 0.42
C SER A 31 22.89 -23.08 0.63
N VAL A 32 22.84 -24.18 1.38
CA VAL A 32 24.00 -25.07 1.57
C VAL A 32 24.40 -25.74 0.26
N GLY A 33 23.44 -26.15 -0.58
CA GLY A 33 23.70 -26.68 -1.92
C GLY A 33 24.43 -25.67 -2.82
N LEU A 34 24.01 -24.41 -2.80
CA LEU A 34 24.68 -23.33 -3.52
C LEU A 34 26.12 -23.10 -3.02
N LEU A 35 26.33 -23.12 -1.70
CA LEU A 35 27.66 -22.98 -1.11
C LEU A 35 28.58 -24.15 -1.49
N ILE A 36 28.10 -25.39 -1.46
CA ILE A 36 28.87 -26.57 -1.88
C ILE A 36 29.28 -26.46 -3.36
N ASN A 37 28.37 -25.98 -4.22
CA ASN A 37 28.68 -25.78 -5.64
C ASN A 37 29.71 -24.67 -5.85
N ALA A 38 29.63 -23.56 -5.11
CA ALA A 38 30.63 -22.49 -5.13
C ALA A 38 32.00 -22.99 -4.65
N LEU A 39 32.02 -23.83 -3.60
CA LEU A 39 33.26 -24.44 -3.10
C LEU A 39 33.90 -25.36 -4.15
N ARG A 40 33.11 -26.24 -4.79
CA ARG A 40 33.63 -27.09 -5.88
C ARG A 40 34.13 -26.30 -7.09
N SER A 41 33.47 -25.19 -7.41
CA SER A 41 33.90 -24.30 -8.49
C SER A 41 35.25 -23.67 -8.16
N THR A 42 35.44 -23.19 -6.92
CA THR A 42 36.70 -22.58 -6.48
C THR A 42 37.82 -23.60 -6.33
N GLU A 43 37.52 -24.84 -5.91
CA GLU A 43 38.49 -25.94 -5.92
C GLU A 43 38.96 -26.30 -7.34
N SER A 44 38.03 -26.32 -8.31
CA SER A 44 38.35 -26.57 -9.72
C SER A 44 39.21 -25.45 -10.31
N GLU A 45 38.89 -24.20 -9.97
CA GLU A 45 39.67 -23.02 -10.39
C GLU A 45 41.08 -23.03 -9.79
N ASN A 46 41.22 -23.39 -8.51
CA ASN A 46 42.53 -23.55 -7.86
C ASN A 46 43.36 -24.68 -8.49
N ALA A 47 42.73 -25.81 -8.84
CA ALA A 47 43.41 -26.90 -9.52
C ALA A 47 43.91 -26.48 -10.91
N TRP A 48 43.10 -25.71 -11.65
CA TRP A 48 43.48 -25.14 -12.93
C TRP A 48 44.64 -24.15 -12.82
N LEU A 49 44.57 -23.20 -11.87
CA LEU A 49 45.64 -22.23 -11.61
C LEU A 49 46.94 -22.91 -11.23
N LYS A 50 46.90 -23.95 -10.40
CA LYS A 50 48.09 -24.71 -10.02
C LYS A 50 48.75 -25.38 -11.22
N ASN A 51 47.96 -25.99 -12.10
CA ASN A 51 48.48 -26.58 -13.33
C ASN A 51 49.10 -25.52 -14.26
N LYS A 52 48.50 -24.31 -14.33
CA LYS A 52 49.09 -23.20 -15.08
C LYS A 52 50.39 -22.67 -14.49
N VAL A 53 50.52 -22.64 -13.17
CA VAL A 53 51.79 -22.30 -12.51
C VAL A 53 52.86 -23.34 -12.85
N ASP A 54 52.54 -24.63 -12.79
CA ASP A 54 53.48 -25.71 -13.15
C ASP A 54 53.92 -25.62 -14.63
N GLU A 55 53.00 -25.25 -15.54
CA GLU A 55 53.33 -24.99 -16.95
C GLU A 55 54.23 -23.75 -17.12
N LEU A 56 53.97 -22.67 -16.39
CA LEU A 56 54.79 -21.46 -16.40
C LEU A 56 56.18 -21.70 -15.80
N GLU A 57 56.29 -22.52 -14.76
CA GLU A 57 57.59 -22.94 -14.20
C GLU A 57 58.40 -23.74 -15.22
N LYS A 58 57.77 -24.67 -15.96
CA LYS A 58 58.43 -25.37 -17.07
C LYS A 58 58.90 -24.43 -18.17
N VAL A 59 58.09 -23.44 -18.55
CA VAL A 59 58.47 -22.42 -19.54
C VAL A 59 59.59 -21.53 -18.99
N TYR A 60 59.55 -21.18 -17.71
CA TYR A 60 60.60 -20.41 -17.05
C TYR A 60 61.93 -21.18 -17.02
N ASP A 61 61.91 -22.49 -16.74
CA ASP A 61 63.10 -23.34 -16.82
C ASP A 61 63.64 -23.48 -18.25
N GLN A 62 62.75 -23.54 -19.25
CA GLN A 62 63.15 -23.48 -20.67
C GLN A 62 63.72 -22.11 -21.06
N LEU A 63 63.24 -21.02 -20.47
CA LEU A 63 63.78 -19.67 -20.68
C LEU A 63 65.03 -19.40 -19.86
N LYS A 64 65.29 -20.13 -18.77
CA LYS A 64 66.56 -20.09 -18.04
C LYS A 64 67.72 -20.60 -18.92
N ASP A 65 67.41 -21.46 -19.89
CA ASP A 65 68.33 -21.81 -20.97
C ASP A 65 68.57 -20.67 -21.98
N LYS A 66 67.99 -19.47 -21.79
CA LYS A 66 68.34 -18.25 -22.55
C LYS A 66 69.80 -17.88 -22.41
N GLU A 67 70.41 -18.03 -21.24
CA GLU A 67 71.86 -17.82 -21.08
C GLU A 67 72.67 -18.86 -21.89
N LYS A 68 72.17 -20.11 -22.00
CA LYS A 68 72.77 -21.11 -22.89
C LYS A 68 72.57 -20.75 -24.36
N LEU A 69 71.41 -20.22 -24.74
CA LEU A 69 71.13 -19.75 -26.10
C LEU A 69 72.01 -18.54 -26.45
N GLU A 70 72.17 -17.56 -25.55
CA GLU A 70 73.08 -16.42 -25.74
C GLU A 70 74.55 -16.86 -25.83
N ALA A 71 74.98 -17.82 -25.01
CA ALA A 71 76.31 -18.42 -25.13
C ALA A 71 76.50 -19.14 -26.47
N ARG A 72 75.46 -19.83 -26.95
CA ARG A 72 75.46 -20.59 -28.20
C ARG A 72 75.36 -19.70 -29.45
N VAL A 73 74.71 -18.54 -29.36
CA VAL A 73 74.76 -17.49 -30.39
C VAL A 73 76.18 -16.92 -30.51
N LYS A 74 76.87 -16.64 -29.39
CA LYS A 74 78.28 -16.23 -29.44
C LYS A 74 79.19 -17.30 -30.03
N GLU A 75 78.93 -18.58 -29.73
CA GLU A 75 79.67 -19.70 -30.31
C GLU A 75 79.43 -19.79 -31.84
N LEU A 76 78.21 -19.50 -32.30
CA LEU A 76 77.86 -19.41 -33.71
C LEU A 76 78.55 -18.26 -34.43
N GLU A 77 78.59 -17.06 -33.83
CA GLU A 77 79.30 -15.90 -34.38
C GLU A 77 80.81 -16.18 -34.53
N ILE A 78 81.42 -16.85 -33.54
CA ILE A 78 82.82 -17.28 -33.62
C ILE A 78 83.01 -18.33 -34.73
N ASN A 79 82.07 -19.28 -34.86
CA ASN A 79 82.12 -20.28 -35.92
C ASN A 79 81.94 -19.67 -37.31
N GLU A 80 81.06 -18.69 -37.48
CA GLU A 80 80.88 -17.97 -38.76
C GLU A 80 82.17 -17.22 -39.17
N GLN A 81 82.83 -16.57 -38.20
CA GLN A 81 84.14 -15.96 -38.43
C GLN A 81 85.20 -17.01 -38.82
N ASN A 82 85.20 -18.17 -38.15
CA ASN A 82 86.10 -19.29 -38.48
C ASN A 82 85.83 -19.87 -39.87
N ILE A 83 84.57 -20.04 -40.28
CA ILE A 83 84.17 -20.48 -41.61
C ILE A 83 84.67 -19.49 -42.67
N THR A 84 84.47 -18.19 -42.42
CA THR A 84 84.96 -17.13 -43.31
C THR A 84 86.48 -17.19 -43.48
N TYR A 85 87.20 -17.36 -42.37
CA TYR A 85 88.66 -17.51 -42.37
C TYR A 85 89.12 -18.76 -43.14
N VAL A 86 88.50 -19.92 -42.87
CA VAL A 86 88.79 -21.18 -43.58
C VAL A 86 88.51 -21.05 -45.08
N HIS A 87 87.43 -20.38 -45.48
CA HIS A 87 87.09 -20.17 -46.88
C HIS A 87 88.11 -19.29 -47.62
N GLN A 88 88.58 -18.23 -46.96
CA GLN A 88 89.66 -17.37 -47.47
C GLN A 88 90.97 -18.14 -47.61
N GLU A 89 91.32 -18.95 -46.61
CA GLU A 89 92.56 -19.73 -46.61
C GLU A 89 92.52 -20.86 -47.64
N LEU A 90 91.38 -21.54 -47.81
CA LEU A 90 91.11 -22.49 -48.91
C LEU A 90 91.32 -21.83 -50.26
N SER A 91 90.71 -20.65 -50.48
CA SER A 91 90.85 -19.90 -51.72
C SER A 91 92.32 -19.56 -52.00
N ARG A 92 93.06 -19.10 -50.98
CA ARG A 92 94.49 -18.79 -51.09
C ARG A 92 95.33 -20.02 -51.43
N LYS A 93 95.10 -21.15 -50.75
CA LYS A 93 95.82 -22.40 -50.98
C LYS A 93 95.52 -23.02 -52.34
N ASN A 94 94.29 -22.89 -52.84
CA ASN A 94 93.95 -23.32 -54.20
C ASN A 94 94.72 -22.51 -55.27
N HIS A 95 94.89 -21.20 -55.07
CA HIS A 95 95.72 -20.39 -55.97
C HIS A 95 97.20 -20.80 -55.91
N GLU A 96 97.72 -21.12 -54.72
CA GLU A 96 99.09 -21.61 -54.53
C GLU A 96 99.30 -22.98 -55.20
N LEU A 97 98.33 -23.88 -55.11
CA LEU A 97 98.34 -25.19 -55.76
C LEU A 97 98.37 -25.04 -57.28
N ASN A 98 97.45 -24.28 -57.86
CA ASN A 98 97.41 -24.03 -59.32
C ASN A 98 98.73 -23.44 -59.83
N SER A 99 99.33 -22.50 -59.08
CA SER A 99 100.63 -21.92 -59.45
C SER A 99 101.76 -22.94 -59.42
N LYS A 100 101.73 -23.89 -58.48
CA LYS A 100 102.75 -24.95 -58.38
C LYS A 100 102.56 -26.03 -59.44
N GLU A 101 101.32 -26.36 -59.81
CA GLU A 101 101.03 -27.24 -60.95
C GLU A 101 101.59 -26.66 -62.26
N GLU A 102 101.40 -25.35 -62.50
CA GLU A 102 101.99 -24.67 -63.65
C GLU A 102 103.53 -24.68 -63.64
N GLU A 103 104.16 -24.52 -62.47
CA GLU A 103 105.62 -24.57 -62.32
C GLU A 103 106.17 -25.97 -62.60
N ILE A 104 105.52 -27.02 -62.08
CA ILE A 104 105.86 -28.41 -62.37
C ILE A 104 105.74 -28.71 -63.87
N HIS A 105 104.69 -28.23 -64.54
CA HIS A 105 104.54 -28.41 -65.98
C HIS A 105 105.68 -27.76 -66.76
N LYS A 106 106.05 -26.50 -66.45
CA LYS A 106 107.19 -25.83 -67.10
C LYS A 106 108.52 -26.57 -66.86
N LEU A 107 108.73 -27.08 -65.65
CA LEU A 107 109.94 -27.85 -65.32
C LEU A 107 109.97 -29.19 -66.08
N LYS A 108 108.84 -29.88 -66.19
CA LYS A 108 108.72 -31.12 -66.98
C LYS A 108 109.00 -30.87 -68.48
N ASP A 109 108.48 -29.77 -69.03
CA ASP A 109 108.77 -29.37 -70.42
C ASP A 109 110.27 -29.07 -70.62
N ASN A 110 110.90 -28.34 -69.68
CA ASN A 110 112.33 -28.06 -69.71
C ASN A 110 113.18 -29.34 -69.61
N ILE A 111 112.81 -30.29 -68.73
CA ILE A 111 113.46 -31.60 -68.64
C ILE A 111 113.36 -32.32 -69.99
N SER A 112 112.18 -32.35 -70.62
CA SER A 112 111.97 -33.00 -71.91
C SER A 112 112.80 -32.36 -73.05
N MET A 113 112.92 -31.02 -73.05
CA MET A 113 113.80 -30.31 -73.99
C MET A 113 115.28 -30.65 -73.77
N LEU A 114 115.74 -30.67 -72.52
CA LEU A 114 117.13 -31.00 -72.19
C LEU A 114 117.45 -32.46 -72.47
N GLU A 115 116.54 -33.39 -72.17
CA GLU A 115 116.66 -34.81 -72.51
C GLU A 115 116.76 -34.99 -74.03
N SER A 116 115.95 -34.28 -74.82
CA SER A 116 116.04 -34.28 -76.28
C SER A 116 117.40 -33.73 -76.77
N ARG A 117 117.89 -32.63 -76.16
CA ARG A 117 119.17 -32.03 -76.50
C ARG A 117 120.35 -32.95 -76.17
N ILE A 118 120.31 -33.67 -75.06
CA ILE A 118 121.33 -34.68 -74.74
C ILE A 118 121.34 -35.78 -75.81
N ILE A 119 120.18 -36.27 -76.24
CA ILE A 119 120.09 -37.28 -77.30
C ILE A 119 120.70 -36.75 -78.61
N GLU A 120 120.42 -35.50 -79.00
CA GLU A 120 121.06 -34.86 -80.16
C GLU A 120 122.58 -34.79 -80.03
N LEU A 121 123.09 -34.31 -78.88
CA LEU A 121 124.53 -34.18 -78.63
C LEU A 121 125.24 -35.54 -78.57
N GLU A 122 124.62 -36.56 -77.96
CA GLU A 122 125.13 -37.94 -77.92
C GLU A 122 125.16 -38.57 -79.33
N ASN A 123 124.19 -38.25 -80.19
CA ASN A 123 124.18 -38.66 -81.60
C ASN A 123 125.26 -37.93 -82.44
N GLU A 124 125.50 -36.64 -82.19
CA GLU A 124 126.57 -35.87 -82.84
C GLU A 124 127.97 -36.43 -82.48
N LEU A 125 128.17 -36.84 -81.23
CA LEU A 125 129.41 -37.46 -80.74
C LEU A 125 129.72 -38.85 -81.34
N THR A 126 128.71 -39.56 -81.86
CA THR A 126 128.84 -40.93 -82.38
C THR A 126 129.00 -41.01 -83.90
N THR A 127 128.94 -39.87 -84.63
CA THR A 127 129.12 -39.84 -86.09
C THR A 127 130.58 -39.54 -86.52
N PRO A 128 131.21 -40.33 -87.42
CA PRO A 128 132.66 -40.23 -87.69
C PRO A 128 133.12 -38.95 -88.42
N ALA A 129 132.21 -38.09 -88.88
CA ALA A 129 132.52 -36.89 -89.67
C ALA A 129 132.30 -35.56 -88.91
N GLY A 130 131.80 -35.60 -87.67
CA GLY A 130 131.47 -34.40 -86.87
C GLY A 130 132.54 -33.95 -85.86
N ALA A 131 133.51 -34.81 -85.52
CA ALA A 131 134.44 -34.59 -84.41
C ALA A 131 135.49 -33.47 -84.61
N GLN A 132 135.39 -32.65 -85.67
CA GLN A 132 136.31 -31.52 -85.91
C GLN A 132 135.62 -30.16 -86.16
N ALA A 133 134.30 -30.04 -86.05
CA ALA A 133 133.60 -28.78 -86.39
C ALA A 133 132.69 -28.19 -85.31
N THR A 134 132.47 -28.86 -84.19
CA THR A 134 131.70 -28.29 -83.06
C THR A 134 132.39 -28.67 -81.75
N GLY A 135 132.95 -27.66 -81.07
CA GLY A 135 133.72 -27.79 -79.82
C GLY A 135 132.85 -28.09 -78.60
N ILE A 136 132.00 -29.11 -78.71
CA ILE A 136 131.12 -29.55 -77.64
C ILE A 136 131.90 -30.55 -76.78
N SER A 137 132.16 -30.17 -75.54
CA SER A 137 132.92 -31.00 -74.61
C SER A 137 132.02 -31.99 -73.90
N ILE A 138 132.57 -33.15 -73.49
CA ILE A 138 131.89 -34.10 -72.57
C ILE A 138 131.39 -33.37 -71.31
N GLU A 139 132.07 -32.29 -70.92
CA GLU A 139 131.68 -31.40 -69.84
C GLU A 139 130.31 -30.74 -70.05
N GLU A 140 129.97 -30.33 -71.27
CA GLU A 140 128.66 -29.71 -71.57
C GLU A 140 127.52 -30.74 -71.46
N VAL A 141 127.74 -31.98 -71.93
CA VAL A 141 126.77 -33.07 -71.77
C VAL A 141 126.57 -33.43 -70.29
N ASN A 142 127.65 -33.42 -69.49
CA ASN A 142 127.58 -33.66 -68.05
C ASN A 142 126.87 -32.52 -67.31
N GLN A 143 127.09 -31.27 -67.70
CA GLN A 143 126.35 -30.11 -67.14
C GLN A 143 124.84 -30.21 -67.42
N TYR A 144 124.44 -30.65 -68.61
CA TYR A 144 123.01 -30.90 -68.89
C TYR A 144 122.43 -32.06 -68.08
N LYS A 145 123.21 -33.12 -67.83
CA LYS A 145 122.80 -34.24 -66.96
C LYS A 145 122.64 -33.78 -65.50
N GLU A 146 123.58 -32.99 -64.99
CA GLU A 146 123.48 -32.39 -63.65
C GLU A 146 122.29 -31.43 -63.53
N ALA A 147 122.02 -30.64 -64.57
CA ALA A 147 120.86 -29.75 -64.61
C ALA A 147 119.53 -30.52 -64.62
N ILE A 148 119.43 -31.61 -65.40
CA ILE A 148 118.24 -32.49 -65.39
C ILE A 148 118.05 -33.13 -64.03
N GLU A 149 119.12 -33.63 -63.40
CA GLU A 149 119.02 -34.24 -62.07
C GLU A 149 118.59 -33.22 -61.01
N SER A 150 119.11 -32.00 -61.09
CA SER A 150 118.67 -30.89 -60.25
C SER A 150 117.19 -30.53 -60.49
N PHE A 151 116.73 -30.51 -61.75
CA PHE A 151 115.32 -30.26 -62.06
C PHE A 151 114.39 -31.40 -61.63
N LYS A 152 114.82 -32.66 -61.78
CA LYS A 152 114.07 -33.84 -61.31
C LYS A 152 113.86 -33.79 -59.80
N LYS A 153 114.90 -33.44 -59.05
CA LYS A 153 114.79 -33.24 -57.59
C LYS A 153 113.81 -32.14 -57.21
N VAL A 154 113.83 -31.00 -57.91
CA VAL A 154 112.87 -29.90 -57.67
C VAL A 154 111.44 -30.31 -58.05
N VAL A 155 111.26 -31.12 -59.10
CA VAL A 155 109.95 -31.68 -59.46
C VAL A 155 109.44 -32.62 -58.37
N GLU A 156 110.27 -33.54 -57.87
CA GLU A 156 109.88 -34.44 -56.77
C GLU A 156 109.50 -33.67 -55.48
N GLU A 157 110.28 -32.63 -55.11
CA GLU A 157 109.98 -31.78 -53.97
C GLU A 157 108.65 -31.01 -54.15
N ASN A 158 108.40 -30.47 -55.35
CA ASN A 158 107.15 -29.78 -55.67
C ASN A 158 105.96 -30.76 -55.72
N GLU A 159 106.12 -31.98 -56.22
CA GLU A 159 105.07 -33.01 -56.23
C GLU A 159 104.69 -33.46 -54.81
N LEU A 160 105.68 -33.61 -53.92
CA LEU A 160 105.43 -33.89 -52.50
C LEU A 160 104.69 -32.74 -51.82
N MET A 161 105.07 -31.49 -52.13
CA MET A 161 104.38 -30.30 -51.63
C MET A 161 102.93 -30.23 -52.13
N LEU A 162 102.69 -30.58 -53.40
CA LEU A 162 101.36 -30.62 -54.01
C LEU A 162 100.47 -31.66 -53.34
N HIS A 163 101.01 -32.85 -53.07
CA HIS A 163 100.31 -33.91 -52.35
C HIS A 163 99.88 -33.45 -50.95
N ASN A 164 100.78 -32.80 -50.21
CA ASN A 164 100.48 -32.27 -48.87
C ASN A 164 99.43 -31.15 -48.90
N LEU A 165 99.50 -30.25 -49.90
CA LEU A 165 98.51 -29.20 -50.10
C LEU A 165 97.13 -29.79 -50.44
N ASN A 166 97.05 -30.80 -51.31
CA ASN A 166 95.81 -31.48 -51.65
C ASN A 166 95.18 -32.17 -50.43
N HIS A 167 95.98 -32.90 -49.64
CA HIS A 167 95.49 -33.53 -48.42
C HIS A 167 94.92 -32.50 -47.42
N ARG A 168 95.61 -31.38 -47.22
CA ARG A 168 95.14 -30.27 -46.38
C ARG A 168 93.85 -29.64 -46.91
N ASN A 169 93.71 -29.54 -48.23
CA ASN A 169 92.54 -29.01 -48.92
C ASN A 169 91.31 -29.90 -48.67
N GLU A 170 91.49 -31.23 -48.77
CA GLU A 170 90.44 -32.22 -48.48
C GLU A 170 89.97 -32.16 -47.02
N GLU A 171 90.89 -32.04 -46.06
CA GLU A 171 90.56 -31.87 -44.63
C GLU A 171 89.77 -30.59 -44.37
N LEU A 172 90.18 -29.46 -44.96
CA LEU A 172 89.48 -28.18 -44.85
C LEU A 172 88.09 -28.24 -45.50
N GLN A 173 87.96 -28.89 -46.66
CA GLN A 173 86.68 -29.08 -47.33
C GLN A 173 85.71 -29.90 -46.47
N LYS A 174 86.22 -30.95 -45.81
CA LYS A 174 85.43 -31.78 -44.88
C LYS A 174 84.97 -30.97 -43.66
N SER A 175 85.88 -30.23 -43.03
CA SER A 175 85.55 -29.35 -41.90
C SER A 175 84.54 -28.27 -42.28
N PHE A 176 84.64 -27.70 -43.49
CA PHE A 176 83.70 -26.73 -44.01
C PHE A 176 82.30 -27.34 -44.17
N ASN A 177 82.21 -28.53 -44.78
CA ASN A 177 80.93 -29.22 -44.96
C ASN A 177 80.27 -29.61 -43.63
N GLU A 178 81.04 -29.99 -42.62
CA GLU A 178 80.54 -30.25 -41.27
C GLU A 178 80.01 -28.97 -40.60
N ALA A 179 80.70 -27.85 -40.78
CA ALA A 179 80.28 -26.55 -40.27
C ALA A 179 78.98 -26.06 -40.95
N VAL A 180 78.84 -26.25 -42.26
CA VAL A 180 77.60 -25.93 -43.00
C VAL A 180 76.42 -26.75 -42.49
N LYS A 181 76.58 -28.07 -42.30
CA LYS A 181 75.52 -28.92 -41.73
C LYS A 181 75.12 -28.48 -40.32
N LYS A 182 76.09 -28.07 -39.50
CA LYS A 182 75.81 -27.55 -38.16
C LYS A 182 75.03 -26.23 -38.22
N SER A 183 75.35 -25.36 -39.18
CA SER A 183 74.60 -24.12 -39.44
C SER A 183 73.14 -24.41 -39.83
N GLU A 184 72.91 -25.31 -40.78
CA GLU A 184 71.55 -25.69 -41.23
C GLU A 184 70.70 -26.27 -40.09
N SER A 185 71.31 -27.09 -39.22
CA SER A 185 70.64 -27.63 -38.04
C SER A 185 70.24 -26.54 -37.05
N LEU A 186 71.06 -25.51 -36.89
CA LEU A 186 70.80 -24.41 -35.96
C LEU A 186 69.75 -23.44 -36.51
N ASP A 187 69.72 -23.22 -37.82
CA ASP A 187 68.63 -22.48 -38.48
C ASP A 187 67.27 -23.17 -38.30
N ALA A 188 67.22 -24.50 -38.41
CA ALA A 188 66.01 -25.27 -38.16
C ALA A 188 65.53 -25.12 -36.69
N GLU A 189 66.45 -25.16 -35.73
CA GLU A 189 66.16 -24.93 -34.30
C GLU A 189 65.62 -23.51 -34.06
N LEU A 190 66.21 -22.50 -34.69
CA LEU A 190 65.76 -21.10 -34.65
C LEU A 190 64.35 -20.91 -35.21
N ILE A 191 64.03 -21.56 -36.34
CA ILE A 191 62.68 -21.53 -36.93
C ILE A 191 61.65 -22.16 -35.98
N SER A 192 61.99 -23.30 -35.36
CA SER A 192 61.13 -23.95 -34.38
C SER A 192 60.86 -23.07 -33.17
N MET A 193 61.89 -22.42 -32.62
CA MET A 193 61.75 -21.46 -31.52
C MET A 193 60.88 -20.26 -31.89
N ARG A 194 61.03 -19.70 -33.10
CA ARG A 194 60.18 -18.59 -33.56
C ARG A 194 58.71 -19.01 -33.62
N THR A 195 58.44 -20.19 -34.17
CA THR A 195 57.09 -20.73 -34.27
C THR A 195 56.48 -20.97 -32.89
N PHE A 196 57.28 -21.46 -31.93
CA PHE A 196 56.84 -21.63 -30.54
C PHE A 196 56.54 -20.28 -29.87
N ASN A 197 57.38 -19.27 -30.06
CA ASN A 197 57.15 -17.92 -29.54
C ASN A 197 55.87 -17.29 -30.12
N ASP A 198 55.62 -17.46 -31.41
CA ASP A 198 54.39 -16.98 -32.05
C ASP A 198 53.15 -17.65 -31.45
N LYS A 199 53.24 -18.94 -31.14
CA LYS A 199 52.18 -19.69 -30.45
C LYS A 199 51.94 -19.15 -29.03
N ILE A 200 52.98 -18.95 -28.24
CA ILE A 200 52.86 -18.37 -26.89
C ILE A 200 52.23 -16.97 -26.96
N LEU A 201 52.66 -16.13 -27.91
CA LEU A 201 52.09 -14.80 -28.11
C LEU A 201 50.60 -14.83 -28.47
N SER A 202 50.17 -15.80 -29.28
CA SER A 202 48.75 -16.00 -29.59
C SER A 202 47.96 -16.41 -28.34
N GLU A 203 48.46 -17.38 -27.58
CA GLU A 203 47.79 -17.85 -26.36
C GLU A 203 47.71 -16.74 -25.30
N LEU A 204 48.76 -15.93 -25.14
CA LEU A 204 48.77 -14.76 -24.25
C LEU A 204 47.71 -13.72 -24.64
N LYS A 205 47.52 -13.47 -25.94
CA LYS A 205 46.47 -12.55 -26.42
C LYS A 205 45.08 -13.10 -26.13
N ASP A 206 44.86 -14.40 -26.31
CA ASP A 206 43.58 -15.05 -26.02
C ASP A 206 43.27 -15.04 -24.52
N GLU A 207 44.27 -15.31 -23.67
CA GLU A 207 44.16 -15.21 -22.20
C GLU A 207 43.79 -13.79 -21.75
N GLN A 208 44.44 -12.77 -22.33
CA GLN A 208 44.18 -11.37 -22.01
C GLN A 208 42.76 -10.94 -22.45
N LYS A 209 42.30 -11.44 -23.61
CA LYS A 209 40.92 -11.26 -24.07
C LYS A 209 39.92 -11.94 -23.14
N ASN A 210 40.19 -13.17 -22.70
CA ASN A 210 39.34 -13.90 -21.76
C ASN A 210 39.25 -13.17 -20.41
N LYS A 211 40.36 -12.63 -19.91
CA LYS A 211 40.37 -11.84 -18.67
C LYS A 211 39.50 -10.57 -18.78
N LEU A 212 39.66 -9.80 -19.86
CA LEU A 212 38.83 -8.62 -20.12
C LEU A 212 37.34 -8.98 -20.24
N MET A 213 37.04 -10.12 -20.90
CA MET A 213 35.68 -10.62 -21.01
C MET A 213 35.10 -11.01 -19.65
N TYR A 214 35.88 -11.66 -18.79
CA TYR A 214 35.48 -12.03 -17.44
C TYR A 214 35.21 -10.79 -16.57
N GLU A 215 36.09 -9.79 -16.59
CA GLU A 215 35.90 -8.52 -15.90
C GLU A 215 34.63 -7.78 -16.39
N ALA A 216 34.39 -7.74 -17.70
CA ALA A 216 33.19 -7.14 -18.28
C ALA A 216 31.92 -7.89 -17.83
N LYS A 217 31.97 -9.23 -17.79
CA LYS A 217 30.86 -10.07 -17.32
C LYS A 217 30.53 -9.81 -15.85
N ASN A 218 31.54 -9.68 -14.99
CA ASN A 218 31.34 -9.38 -13.58
C ASN A 218 30.72 -8.00 -13.36
N LYS A 219 31.20 -6.97 -14.07
CA LYS A 219 30.58 -5.63 -14.01
C LYS A 219 29.11 -5.65 -14.43
N LEU A 220 28.77 -6.42 -15.47
CA LEU A 220 27.39 -6.59 -15.89
C LEU A 220 26.55 -7.30 -14.81
N ILE A 221 27.08 -8.37 -14.22
CA ILE A 221 26.42 -9.09 -13.12
C ILE A 221 26.16 -8.17 -11.94
N ASP A 222 27.13 -7.33 -11.56
CA ASP A 222 26.98 -6.40 -10.43
C ASP A 222 25.93 -5.32 -10.72
N GLY A 223 25.92 -4.75 -11.94
CA GLY A 223 24.87 -3.83 -12.36
C GLY A 223 23.47 -4.47 -12.38
N LEU A 224 23.37 -5.74 -12.81
CA LEU A 224 22.11 -6.50 -12.76
C LEU A 224 21.66 -6.78 -11.33
N LYS A 225 22.58 -7.08 -10.39
CA LYS A 225 22.27 -7.25 -8.97
C LYS A 225 21.74 -5.95 -8.35
N GLU A 226 22.35 -4.81 -8.65
CA GLU A 226 21.86 -3.51 -8.19
C GLU A 226 20.44 -3.22 -8.71
N GLN A 227 20.19 -3.47 -10.00
CA GLN A 227 18.85 -3.36 -10.58
C GLN A 227 17.84 -4.29 -9.90
N LEU A 228 18.21 -5.55 -9.65
CA LEU A 228 17.36 -6.53 -8.97
C LEU A 228 17.02 -6.09 -7.54
N ASN A 229 17.99 -5.55 -6.80
CA ASN A 229 17.79 -5.05 -5.44
C ASN A 229 16.87 -3.82 -5.41
N SER A 230 17.03 -2.92 -6.39
CA SER A 230 16.16 -1.75 -6.56
C SER A 230 14.72 -2.17 -6.85
N ILE A 231 14.52 -3.10 -7.79
CA ILE A 231 13.20 -3.66 -8.11
C ILE A 231 12.58 -4.37 -6.91
N SER A 232 13.37 -5.15 -6.17
CA SER A 232 12.89 -5.86 -4.98
C SER A 232 12.43 -4.89 -3.89
N SER A 233 13.18 -3.80 -3.67
CA SER A 233 12.80 -2.75 -2.71
C SER A 233 11.50 -2.05 -3.14
N GLN A 234 11.38 -1.68 -4.42
CA GLN A 234 10.16 -1.10 -4.98
C GLN A 234 8.96 -2.05 -4.90
N SER A 235 9.20 -3.35 -5.07
CA SER A 235 8.16 -4.38 -4.94
C SER A 235 7.63 -4.42 -3.51
N MET A 236 8.54 -4.43 -2.53
CA MET A 236 8.19 -4.44 -1.11
C MET A 236 7.41 -3.18 -0.69
N GLU A 237 7.81 -2.01 -1.18
CA GLU A 237 7.07 -0.76 -0.95
C GLU A 237 5.64 -0.81 -1.52
N LYS A 238 5.48 -1.37 -2.73
CA LYS A 238 4.14 -1.54 -3.33
C LYS A 238 3.29 -2.54 -2.57
N GLU A 239 3.89 -3.60 -2.05
CA GLU A 239 3.20 -4.63 -1.27
C GLU A 239 2.66 -4.04 0.04
N ASN A 240 3.49 -3.24 0.74
CA ASN A 240 3.05 -2.48 1.92
C ASN A 240 1.92 -1.50 1.59
N ALA A 241 2.01 -0.78 0.46
CA ALA A 241 0.96 0.15 0.04
C ALA A 241 -0.36 -0.56 -0.30
N ILE A 242 -0.30 -1.76 -0.88
CA ILE A 242 -1.48 -2.60 -1.15
C ILE A 242 -2.10 -3.04 0.18
N GLU A 243 -1.30 -3.45 1.16
CA GLU A 243 -1.78 -3.85 2.48
C GLU A 243 -2.50 -2.69 3.20
N GLU A 244 -1.91 -1.48 3.18
CA GLU A 244 -2.55 -0.28 3.72
C GLU A 244 -3.90 0.04 3.03
N LEU A 245 -3.98 -0.09 1.71
CA LEU A 245 -5.23 0.11 0.96
C LEU A 245 -6.27 -0.95 1.29
N SER A 246 -5.85 -2.21 1.47
CA SER A 246 -6.72 -3.32 1.85
C SER A 246 -7.34 -3.08 3.22
N ASN A 247 -6.55 -2.61 4.18
CA ASN A 247 -7.01 -2.24 5.51
C ASN A 247 -8.01 -1.07 5.46
N LYS A 248 -7.70 0.00 4.71
CA LYS A 248 -8.65 1.11 4.50
C LYS A 248 -9.95 0.67 3.85
N TYR A 249 -9.90 -0.28 2.92
CA TYR A 249 -11.10 -0.83 2.30
C TYR A 249 -11.96 -1.60 3.31
N ALA A 250 -11.34 -2.38 4.19
CA ALA A 250 -12.03 -3.11 5.26
C ALA A 250 -12.74 -2.15 6.23
N ASP A 251 -12.08 -1.07 6.64
CA ASP A 251 -12.67 -0.04 7.51
C ASP A 251 -13.89 0.63 6.86
N LEU A 252 -13.78 1.03 5.59
CA LEU A 252 -14.89 1.62 4.83
C LEU A 252 -16.07 0.65 4.66
N LEU A 253 -15.79 -0.64 4.47
CA LEU A 253 -16.81 -1.67 4.36
C LEU A 253 -17.60 -1.80 5.67
N GLU A 254 -16.91 -1.76 6.81
CA GLU A 254 -17.53 -1.83 8.13
C GLU A 254 -18.35 -0.56 8.45
N GLU A 255 -17.84 0.62 8.07
CA GLU A 255 -18.58 1.87 8.16
C GLU A 255 -19.86 1.84 7.29
N ASN A 256 -19.79 1.28 6.08
CA ASN A 256 -20.95 1.11 5.21
C ASN A 256 -22.03 0.21 5.85
N LYS A 257 -21.63 -0.88 6.52
CA LYS A 257 -22.57 -1.73 7.28
C LYS A 257 -23.25 -0.93 8.40
N ARG A 258 -22.49 -0.15 9.17
CA ARG A 258 -23.05 0.72 10.23
C ARG A 258 -24.05 1.74 9.67
N MET A 259 -23.72 2.37 8.54
CA MET A 259 -24.62 3.31 7.87
C MET A 259 -25.92 2.64 7.41
N LYS A 260 -25.88 1.41 6.88
CA LYS A 260 -27.10 0.69 6.50
C LYS A 260 -28.03 0.43 7.69
N VAL A 261 -27.48 0.09 8.85
CA VAL A 261 -28.26 -0.07 10.09
C VAL A 261 -28.91 1.26 10.49
N LEU A 262 -28.14 2.36 10.51
CA LEU A 262 -28.65 3.70 10.80
C LEU A 262 -29.76 4.16 9.85
N ILE A 263 -29.65 3.82 8.55
CA ILE A 263 -30.72 4.09 7.58
C ILE A 263 -31.98 3.31 7.93
N GLY A 264 -31.85 2.02 8.27
CA GLY A 264 -32.98 1.20 8.73
C GLY A 264 -33.67 1.78 9.97
N ASP A 265 -32.89 2.23 10.97
CA ASP A 265 -33.42 2.89 12.15
C ASP A 265 -34.15 4.19 11.79
N LYS A 266 -33.57 5.01 10.89
CA LYS A 266 -34.19 6.24 10.42
C LYS A 266 -35.52 5.98 9.71
N GLU A 267 -35.61 4.95 8.87
CA GLU A 267 -36.86 4.55 8.21
C GLU A 267 -37.92 4.09 9.21
N PHE A 268 -37.52 3.39 10.28
CA PHE A 268 -38.40 3.01 11.37
C PHE A 268 -38.97 4.26 12.09
N TYR A 269 -38.11 5.20 12.48
CA TYR A 269 -38.55 6.43 13.14
C TYR A 269 -39.42 7.30 12.23
N LEU A 270 -39.16 7.33 10.92
CA LEU A 270 -40.00 8.05 9.96
C LEU A 270 -41.43 7.51 9.96
N LYS A 271 -41.61 6.18 9.88
CA LYS A 271 -42.93 5.54 9.95
C LYS A 271 -43.64 5.80 11.28
N GLN A 272 -42.90 5.83 12.39
CA GLN A 272 -43.46 6.17 13.69
C GLN A 272 -43.95 7.64 13.73
N ALA A 273 -43.18 8.57 13.16
CA ALA A 273 -43.56 9.97 13.08
C ALA A 273 -44.82 10.17 12.21
N GLU A 274 -44.90 9.52 11.05
CA GLU A 274 -46.09 9.55 10.19
C GLU A 274 -47.35 9.03 10.92
N SER A 275 -47.21 7.94 11.69
CA SER A 275 -48.33 7.43 12.50
C SER A 275 -48.76 8.40 13.60
N LEU A 276 -47.82 9.09 14.25
CA LEU A 276 -48.13 10.08 15.27
C LEU A 276 -48.81 11.31 14.67
N GLU A 277 -48.38 11.75 13.49
CA GLU A 277 -48.99 12.87 12.76
C GLU A 277 -50.47 12.58 12.45
N GLU A 278 -50.79 11.37 11.97
CA GLU A 278 -52.18 10.98 11.70
C GLU A 278 -53.02 10.86 12.98
N GLN A 279 -52.43 10.39 14.09
CA GLN A 279 -53.10 10.38 15.40
C GLN A 279 -53.43 11.80 15.87
N VAL A 280 -52.48 12.74 15.76
CA VAL A 280 -52.70 14.15 16.13
C VAL A 280 -53.79 14.77 15.26
N LYS A 281 -53.78 14.50 13.95
CA LYS A 281 -54.81 14.99 13.02
C LYS A 281 -56.21 14.47 13.39
N THR A 282 -56.31 13.18 13.74
CA THR A 282 -57.56 12.57 14.21
C THR A 282 -58.04 13.20 15.51
N ALA A 283 -57.15 13.32 16.51
CA ALA A 283 -57.47 13.95 17.79
C ALA A 283 -57.91 15.41 17.63
N ASN A 284 -57.28 16.16 16.73
CA ASN A 284 -57.65 17.54 16.45
C ASN A 284 -59.06 17.64 15.83
N ASN A 285 -59.40 16.75 14.89
CA ASN A 285 -60.75 16.68 14.31
C ASN A 285 -61.80 16.35 15.39
N GLU A 286 -61.52 15.39 16.27
CA GLU A 286 -62.40 15.07 17.41
C GLU A 286 -62.57 16.25 18.36
N MET A 287 -61.49 16.98 18.65
CA MET A 287 -61.53 18.18 19.48
C MET A 287 -62.42 19.27 18.86
N ILE A 288 -62.34 19.50 17.55
CA ILE A 288 -63.22 20.45 16.82
C ILE A 288 -64.69 20.04 16.98
N ILE A 289 -65.01 18.75 16.80
CA ILE A 289 -66.39 18.24 16.95
C ILE A 289 -66.89 18.47 18.38
N LYS A 290 -66.10 18.10 19.39
CA LYS A 290 -66.46 18.31 20.80
C LYS A 290 -66.64 19.80 21.13
N ASN A 291 -65.79 20.67 20.57
CA ASN A 291 -65.89 22.10 20.80
C ASN A 291 -67.17 22.68 20.20
N ASN A 292 -67.59 22.21 19.02
CA ASN A 292 -68.88 22.57 18.43
C ASN A 292 -70.05 22.11 19.30
N GLN A 293 -70.00 20.87 19.83
CA GLN A 293 -71.02 20.38 20.77
C GLN A 293 -71.09 21.21 22.05
N ILE A 294 -69.95 21.61 22.62
CA ILE A 294 -69.88 22.51 23.77
C ILE A 294 -70.56 23.86 23.45
N ASN A 295 -70.29 24.43 22.28
CA ASN A 295 -70.90 25.68 21.86
C ASN A 295 -72.43 25.57 21.70
N GLU A 296 -72.94 24.46 21.19
CA GLU A 296 -74.38 24.21 21.12
C GLU A 296 -75.01 24.06 22.51
N LEU A 297 -74.35 23.33 23.41
CA LEU A 297 -74.81 23.18 24.79
C LEU A 297 -74.83 24.53 25.52
N ARG A 298 -73.83 25.38 25.30
CA ARG A 298 -73.81 26.75 25.84
C ARG A 298 -75.01 27.57 25.35
N LYS A 299 -75.32 27.55 24.05
CA LYS A 299 -76.50 28.24 23.52
C LYS A 299 -77.81 27.75 24.16
N LYS A 300 -77.95 26.42 24.31
CA LYS A 300 -79.12 25.83 24.99
C LYS A 300 -79.21 26.26 26.45
N LEU A 301 -78.08 26.33 27.15
CA LEU A 301 -78.01 26.79 28.53
C LEU A 301 -78.44 28.27 28.64
N ASP A 302 -77.94 29.14 27.76
CA ASP A 302 -78.32 30.55 27.72
C ASP A 302 -79.82 30.74 27.48
N GLU A 303 -80.40 29.97 26.55
CA GLU A 303 -81.84 29.97 26.29
C GLU A 303 -82.64 29.52 27.53
N LYS A 304 -82.19 28.46 28.21
CA LYS A 304 -82.82 28.00 29.46
C LYS A 304 -82.71 29.03 30.57
N ASN A 305 -81.56 29.69 30.73
CA ASN A 305 -81.38 30.75 31.72
C ASN A 305 -82.30 31.95 31.45
N LYS A 306 -82.51 32.32 30.19
CA LYS A 306 -83.49 33.35 29.83
C LYS A 306 -84.91 32.94 30.24
N ILE A 307 -85.32 31.71 29.93
CA ILE A 307 -86.63 31.18 30.35
C ILE A 307 -86.77 31.17 31.87
N ILE A 308 -85.72 30.81 32.61
CA ILE A 308 -85.72 30.85 34.07
C ILE A 308 -85.92 32.29 34.55
N SER A 309 -85.17 33.26 34.02
CA SER A 309 -85.30 34.67 34.39
C SER A 309 -86.71 35.22 34.10
N ASP A 310 -87.31 34.85 32.95
CA ASP A 310 -88.68 35.24 32.60
C ASP A 310 -89.69 34.66 33.61
N LYS A 311 -89.52 33.40 34.01
CA LYS A 311 -90.36 32.74 35.02
C LYS A 311 -90.17 33.30 36.42
N GLU A 312 -88.94 33.64 36.82
CA GLU A 312 -88.66 34.29 38.10
C GLU A 312 -89.36 35.66 38.17
N HIS A 313 -89.38 36.41 37.06
CA HIS A 313 -90.14 37.65 36.97
C HIS A 313 -91.65 37.44 37.09
N GLU A 314 -92.20 36.39 36.47
CA GLU A 314 -93.60 36.01 36.59
C GLU A 314 -93.95 35.60 38.03
N ILE A 315 -93.10 34.81 38.69
CA ILE A 315 -93.23 34.47 40.12
C ILE A 315 -93.22 35.73 40.98
N GLY A 316 -92.37 36.70 40.67
CA GLY A 316 -92.34 38.00 41.36
C GLY A 316 -93.70 38.70 41.30
N LYS A 317 -94.27 38.83 40.10
CA LYS A 317 -95.62 39.43 39.91
C LYS A 317 -96.71 38.68 40.65
N LEU A 318 -96.69 37.34 40.60
CA LEU A 318 -97.66 36.52 41.31
C LEU A 318 -97.52 36.68 42.82
N SER A 319 -96.30 36.81 43.34
CA SER A 319 -96.04 37.05 44.75
C SER A 319 -96.58 38.41 45.20
N GLU A 320 -96.42 39.46 44.38
CA GLU A 320 -97.03 40.79 44.63
C GLU A 320 -98.56 40.71 44.70
N HIS A 321 -99.21 40.04 43.74
CA HIS A 321 -100.68 39.85 43.77
C HIS A 321 -101.14 39.09 45.01
N LEU A 322 -100.36 38.10 45.46
CA LEU A 322 -100.71 37.31 46.64
C LEU A 322 -100.68 38.18 47.91
N GLU A 323 -99.70 39.07 48.04
CA GLU A 323 -99.65 40.02 49.16
C GLU A 323 -100.80 41.04 49.09
N GLU A 324 -101.16 41.51 47.89
CA GLU A 324 -102.35 42.37 47.70
C GLU A 324 -103.64 41.65 48.14
N TYR A 325 -103.84 40.39 47.74
CA TYR A 325 -105.00 39.61 48.17
C TYR A 325 -105.02 39.36 49.68
N LYS A 326 -103.84 39.18 50.28
CA LYS A 326 -103.73 39.02 51.72
C LYS A 326 -104.15 40.30 52.46
N HIS A 327 -103.67 41.46 52.04
CA HIS A 327 -104.13 42.74 52.60
C HIS A 327 -105.63 42.97 52.40
N GLN A 328 -106.17 42.66 51.22
CA GLN A 328 -107.62 42.73 50.99
C GLN A 328 -108.41 41.80 51.92
N SER A 329 -107.89 40.60 52.19
CA SER A 329 -108.50 39.68 53.15
C SER A 329 -108.45 40.22 54.58
N GLU A 330 -107.33 40.83 54.99
CA GLU A 330 -107.18 41.48 56.30
C GLU A 330 -108.18 42.65 56.46
N ASP A 331 -108.31 43.52 55.46
CA ASP A 331 -109.31 44.61 55.43
C ASP A 331 -110.76 44.07 55.53
N THR A 332 -111.03 42.96 54.86
CA THR A 332 -112.35 42.29 54.92
C THR A 332 -112.63 41.71 56.30
N GLU A 333 -111.60 41.19 56.98
CA GLU A 333 -111.72 40.68 58.34
C GLU A 333 -111.95 41.81 59.36
N GLU A 334 -111.28 42.95 59.19
CA GLU A 334 -111.50 44.15 59.99
C GLU A 334 -112.94 44.67 59.83
N THR A 335 -113.41 44.85 58.59
CA THR A 335 -114.79 45.29 58.33
C THR A 335 -115.84 44.31 58.87
N ASN A 336 -115.56 43.01 58.86
CA ASN A 336 -116.46 42.00 59.44
C ASN A 336 -116.49 42.08 60.99
N THR A 337 -115.36 42.44 61.61
CA THR A 337 -115.26 42.73 63.05
C THR A 337 -116.07 43.98 63.41
N GLU A 338 -115.93 45.05 62.62
CA GLU A 338 -116.73 46.28 62.76
C GLU A 338 -118.23 46.00 62.60
N LEU A 339 -118.62 45.18 61.60
CA LEU A 339 -120.01 44.78 61.39
C LEU A 339 -120.56 43.98 62.57
N SER A 340 -119.75 43.12 63.18
CA SER A 340 -120.11 42.36 64.38
C SER A 340 -120.34 43.27 65.58
N ALA A 341 -119.47 44.26 65.80
CA ALA A 341 -119.64 45.28 66.84
C ALA A 341 -120.88 46.15 66.60
N PHE A 342 -121.14 46.55 65.35
CA PHE A 342 -122.36 47.26 64.97
C PHE A 342 -123.61 46.44 65.27
N LYS A 343 -123.60 45.14 64.95
CA LYS A 343 -124.71 44.23 65.21
C LYS A 343 -125.01 44.09 66.71
N GLU A 344 -123.97 44.02 67.54
CA GLU A 344 -124.11 43.99 69.00
C GLU A 344 -124.77 45.28 69.53
N LYS A 345 -124.28 46.44 69.09
CA LYS A 345 -124.85 47.75 69.45
C LYS A 345 -126.30 47.92 68.99
N TYR A 346 -126.62 47.39 67.81
CA TYR A 346 -128.00 47.36 67.30
C TYR A 346 -128.91 46.52 68.21
N LEU A 347 -128.47 45.34 68.64
CA LEU A 347 -129.20 44.47 69.58
C LEU A 347 -129.44 45.15 70.93
N GLU A 348 -128.42 45.83 71.47
CA GLU A 348 -128.52 46.59 72.72
C GLU A 348 -129.60 47.69 72.60
N THR A 349 -129.57 48.45 71.50
CA THR A 349 -130.59 49.47 71.21
C THR A 349 -132.00 48.87 71.10
N CYS A 350 -132.15 47.71 70.44
CA CYS A 350 -133.43 47.01 70.36
C CYS A 350 -133.95 46.59 71.75
N ASN A 351 -133.07 46.14 72.65
CA ASN A 351 -133.43 45.78 74.02
C ASN A 351 -133.89 47.02 74.82
N GLU A 352 -133.18 48.16 74.68
CA GLU A 352 -133.58 49.43 75.29
C GLU A 352 -134.97 49.88 74.80
N ILE A 353 -135.23 49.81 73.49
CA ILE A 353 -136.55 50.11 72.93
C ILE A 353 -137.61 49.18 73.51
N GLY A 354 -137.32 47.88 73.66
CA GLY A 354 -138.21 46.92 74.31
C GLY A 354 -138.55 47.31 75.76
N ALA A 355 -137.54 47.72 76.54
CA ALA A 355 -137.71 48.19 77.91
C ALA A 355 -138.53 49.48 77.98
N LEU A 356 -138.26 50.44 77.09
CA LEU A 356 -139.04 51.69 76.98
C LEU A 356 -140.49 51.42 76.62
N LYS A 357 -140.76 50.49 75.70
CA LYS A 357 -142.11 50.09 75.30
C LYS A 357 -142.88 49.46 76.47
N ALA A 358 -142.23 48.61 77.27
CA ALA A 358 -142.82 48.06 78.49
C ALA A 358 -143.13 49.16 79.52
N LYS A 359 -142.21 50.12 79.71
CA LYS A 359 -142.43 51.30 80.57
C LYS A 359 -143.62 52.13 80.11
N ASN A 360 -143.79 52.28 78.79
CA ASN A 360 -144.91 53.00 78.20
C ASN A 360 -146.24 52.28 78.46
N MET A 361 -146.30 50.95 78.33
CA MET A 361 -147.52 50.18 78.69
C MET A 361 -147.90 50.33 80.17
N VAL A 362 -146.92 50.40 81.08
CA VAL A 362 -147.17 50.65 82.50
C VAL A 362 -147.72 52.06 82.74
N LEU A 363 -147.19 53.07 82.05
CA LEU A 363 -147.70 54.45 82.10
C LEU A 363 -149.11 54.55 81.53
N GLU A 364 -149.39 53.92 80.39
CA GLU A 364 -150.73 53.85 79.80
C GLU A 364 -151.75 53.25 80.78
N LYS A 365 -151.39 52.14 81.46
CA LYS A 365 -152.24 51.54 82.50
C LYS A 365 -152.52 52.52 83.66
N LYS A 366 -151.49 53.24 84.14
CA LYS A 366 -151.64 54.27 85.18
C LYS A 366 -152.56 55.41 84.74
N ILE A 367 -152.48 55.84 83.47
CA ILE A 367 -153.37 56.86 82.92
C ILE A 367 -154.82 56.36 82.91
N SER A 368 -155.07 55.10 82.55
CA SER A 368 -156.41 54.51 82.63
C SER A 368 -156.95 54.45 84.06
N GLU A 369 -156.12 54.10 85.05
CA GLU A 369 -156.50 54.10 86.47
C GLU A 369 -156.87 55.51 86.96
N VAL A 370 -156.05 56.53 86.66
CA VAL A 370 -156.31 57.93 87.03
C VAL A 370 -157.57 58.48 86.35
N ASN A 371 -157.83 58.11 85.10
CA ASN A 371 -159.05 58.51 84.41
C ASN A 371 -160.31 57.93 85.06
N GLU A 372 -160.24 56.69 85.56
CA GLU A 372 -161.35 56.07 86.29
C GLU A 372 -161.58 56.73 87.66
N GLU A 373 -160.51 57.08 88.39
CA GLU A 373 -160.62 57.88 89.62
C GLU A 373 -161.24 59.25 89.36
N MET A 374 -160.84 59.94 88.28
CA MET A 374 -161.47 61.21 87.88
C MET A 374 -162.95 61.06 87.56
N ARG A 375 -163.34 59.96 86.90
CA ARG A 375 -164.74 59.67 86.57
C ARG A 375 -165.57 59.51 87.85
N GLN A 376 -165.08 58.72 88.80
CA GLN A 376 -165.74 58.53 90.11
C GLN A 376 -165.90 59.86 90.87
N ARG A 377 -164.85 60.70 90.93
CA ARG A 377 -164.95 62.02 91.55
C ARG A 377 -165.95 62.95 90.86
N ASN A 378 -166.05 62.89 89.54
CA ASN A 378 -167.04 63.68 88.81
C ASN A 378 -168.47 63.20 89.09
N GLU A 379 -168.69 61.89 89.25
CA GLU A 379 -169.98 61.33 89.67
C GLU A 379 -170.33 61.76 91.12
N GLU A 380 -169.36 61.74 92.05
CA GLU A 380 -169.54 62.27 93.41
C GLU A 380 -169.89 63.76 93.40
N LYS A 381 -169.18 64.55 92.59
CA LYS A 381 -169.44 65.98 92.42
C LYS A 381 -170.85 66.25 91.89
N LEU A 382 -171.31 65.46 90.91
CA LEU A 382 -172.66 65.58 90.35
C LEU A 382 -173.71 65.28 91.43
N LEU A 383 -173.54 64.21 92.19
CA LEU A 383 -174.44 63.83 93.29
C LEU A 383 -174.50 64.92 94.38
N LEU A 384 -173.36 65.54 94.69
CA LEU A 384 -173.29 66.65 95.63
C LEU A 384 -174.04 67.88 95.10
N ASN A 385 -173.90 68.20 93.80
CA ASN A 385 -174.64 69.27 93.15
C ASN A 385 -176.16 69.02 93.18
N THR A 386 -176.61 67.80 92.89
CA THR A 386 -178.04 67.46 92.95
C THR A 386 -178.60 67.60 94.37
N LYS A 387 -177.83 67.22 95.40
CA LYS A 387 -178.19 67.46 96.81
C LYS A 387 -178.28 68.95 97.14
N LEU A 388 -177.34 69.75 96.62
CA LEU A 388 -177.31 71.20 96.80
C LEU A 388 -178.54 71.87 96.17
N GLU A 389 -178.89 71.51 94.93
CA GLU A 389 -180.09 72.00 94.24
C GLU A 389 -181.37 71.61 94.96
N THR A 390 -181.44 70.40 95.50
CA THR A 390 -182.59 69.95 96.31
C THR A 390 -182.72 70.77 97.59
N CYS A 391 -181.60 71.16 98.21
CA CYS A 391 -181.57 72.06 99.36
C CYS A 391 -182.01 73.48 99.00
N ILE A 392 -181.54 74.02 97.87
CA ILE A 392 -181.92 75.35 97.36
C ILE A 392 -183.43 75.40 97.11
N GLN A 393 -184.00 74.41 96.41
CA GLN A 393 -185.45 74.33 96.18
C GLN A 393 -186.26 74.20 97.47
N ARG A 394 -185.70 73.59 98.52
CA ARG A 394 -186.32 73.52 99.86
C ARG A 394 -186.30 74.87 100.57
N VAL A 395 -185.22 75.63 100.44
CA VAL A 395 -185.10 77.00 100.98
C VAL A 395 -186.05 77.94 100.25
N GLU A 396 -186.15 77.84 98.93
CA GLU A 396 -187.07 78.64 98.11
C GLU A 396 -188.55 78.40 98.48
N LYS A 397 -188.91 77.21 98.96
CA LYS A 397 -190.27 76.92 99.46
C LYS A 397 -190.57 77.43 100.88
N MET A 398 -189.55 77.73 101.70
CA MET A 398 -189.75 78.21 103.07
C MET A 398 -189.88 79.73 103.17
N ILE A 399 -189.55 80.48 102.12
CA ILE A 399 -189.60 81.95 102.09
C ILE A 399 -190.80 82.36 101.22
N GLY A 400 -191.92 82.74 101.85
CA GLY A 400 -193.08 83.27 101.14
C GLY A 400 -192.86 84.66 100.52
N LYS A 401 -193.79 85.05 99.62
CA LYS A 401 -194.10 86.40 99.11
C LYS A 401 -193.15 87.54 99.53
N ASN A 402 -192.37 88.03 98.58
CA ASN A 402 -192.69 89.25 97.84
C ASN A 402 -192.22 89.13 96.39
#